data_AF-A0A349URN7-F1
#
_entry.id   AF-A0A349URN7-F1
#
_cell.length_a   1.000
_cell.length_b   1.000
_cell.length_c   1.000
_cell.angle_alpha   90.00
_cell.angle_beta   90.00
_cell.angle_gamma   90.00
#
_symmetry.space_group_name_H-M   'P 1'
#
loop_
_entity.id
_entity.type
_entity.pdbx_description
1 polymer ?
#
loop_
_entity_poly.entity_id
_entity_poly.type
_entity_poly.pdbx_seq_one_letter_code
_entity_poly.pdbx_strand_id
1 'polypeptide(L)'
;MMNLVTRTLLAAALLSLLCGHAMATTTWTGGAGNGNWNDANNWDNGVPSKTVTDTAVFDSATTGATITWGTGSASRPKNTNFSFLSGAHSFNFAGSDFIDNKSNTRTIQTASGMNSNQTFTSTMRVANHTITLDGAGDVTFNQLDNTDVWGDTTTNSGGWAVNNADAILTVDGFTQIRKYTLTKSGAGKLVLSGTIDFAYGMNGTTYVGSYLQTSGANAGTIDLSAATANLESHLETGENLQVGAKYTLVNYANATLIGTGTMGFASATGLPAGWTLFNDTTDKKIYLQQIPEPATLAVLLAGG
;
A
#
# COMPACT_ATOMS: atom_id res chain seq x y z
N MET A 1 -17.55 56.85 -3.78
CA MET A 1 -18.25 55.94 -2.86
C MET A 1 -18.91 54.85 -3.68
N MET A 2 -18.70 53.57 -3.36
CA MET A 2 -19.33 52.45 -4.06
C MET A 2 -20.79 52.32 -3.61
N ASN A 3 -21.75 52.23 -4.55
CA ASN A 3 -23.18 52.18 -4.21
C ASN A 3 -23.54 50.86 -3.50
N LEU A 4 -24.67 50.86 -2.78
CA LEU A 4 -25.12 49.73 -1.97
C LEU A 4 -25.27 48.44 -2.80
N VAL A 5 -25.80 48.55 -4.03
CA VAL A 5 -26.02 47.42 -4.94
C VAL A 5 -24.71 46.72 -5.32
N THR A 6 -23.66 47.48 -5.63
CA THR A 6 -22.34 46.94 -5.96
C THR A 6 -21.70 46.24 -4.75
N ARG A 7 -21.90 46.76 -3.53
CA ARG A 7 -21.41 46.13 -2.29
C ARG A 7 -22.12 44.79 -2.02
N THR A 8 -23.43 44.75 -2.22
CA THR A 8 -24.24 43.54 -2.00
C THR A 8 -23.90 42.44 -3.02
N LEU A 9 -23.71 42.78 -4.29
CA LEU A 9 -23.30 41.83 -5.33
C LEU A 9 -21.89 41.27 -5.08
N LEU A 10 -20.94 42.12 -4.68
CA LEU A 10 -19.58 41.66 -4.38
C LEU A 10 -19.55 40.75 -3.14
N ALA A 11 -20.33 41.10 -2.10
CA ALA A 11 -20.47 40.26 -0.90
C ALA A 11 -21.14 38.92 -1.21
N ALA A 12 -22.18 38.88 -2.06
CA ALA A 12 -22.83 37.63 -2.47
C ALA A 12 -21.89 36.74 -3.31
N ALA A 13 -21.11 37.33 -4.22
CA ALA A 13 -20.11 36.61 -5.01
C ALA A 13 -18.99 36.04 -4.11
N LEU A 14 -18.50 36.83 -3.15
CA LEU A 14 -17.53 36.38 -2.14
C LEU A 14 -18.11 35.29 -1.24
N LEU A 15 -19.38 35.37 -0.87
CA LEU A 15 -20.03 34.35 -0.06
C LEU A 15 -20.19 33.02 -0.82
N SER A 16 -20.49 33.07 -2.14
CA SER A 16 -20.51 31.86 -2.99
C SER A 16 -19.13 31.24 -3.20
N LEU A 17 -18.05 32.03 -3.12
CA LEU A 17 -16.67 31.55 -3.16
C LEU A 17 -16.21 30.93 -1.82
N LEU A 18 -16.90 31.25 -0.72
CA LEU A 18 -16.64 30.72 0.62
C LEU A 18 -17.42 29.43 0.92
N CYS A 19 -18.40 29.07 0.09
CA CYS A 19 -19.03 27.76 0.11
C CYS A 19 -18.02 26.72 -0.40
N GLY A 20 -17.18 26.20 0.48
CA GLY A 20 -16.26 25.10 0.16
C GLY A 20 -17.03 23.95 -0.49
N HIS A 21 -16.46 23.33 -1.52
CA HIS A 21 -17.03 22.13 -2.13
C HIS A 21 -17.05 21.05 -1.05
N ALA A 22 -18.24 20.69 -0.58
CA ALA A 22 -18.40 19.56 0.32
C ALA A 22 -17.92 18.29 -0.40
N MET A 23 -17.21 17.42 0.33
CA MET A 23 -16.85 16.10 -0.18
C MET A 23 -18.12 15.39 -0.65
N ALA A 24 -18.18 15.03 -1.92
CA ALA A 24 -19.34 14.36 -2.48
C ALA A 24 -19.21 12.85 -2.29
N THR A 25 -20.34 12.21 -2.01
CA THR A 25 -20.51 10.77 -2.14
C THR A 25 -21.30 10.53 -3.41
N THR A 26 -20.80 9.64 -4.27
CA THR A 26 -21.46 9.25 -5.52
C THR A 26 -21.40 7.73 -5.64
N THR A 27 -22.54 7.15 -5.99
CA THR A 27 -22.75 5.71 -6.07
C THR A 27 -22.62 5.27 -7.52
N TRP A 28 -21.79 4.26 -7.75
CA TRP A 28 -21.66 3.64 -9.05
C TRP A 28 -22.94 2.85 -9.36
N THR A 29 -23.72 3.33 -10.33
CA THR A 29 -24.96 2.69 -10.78
C THR A 29 -24.72 1.73 -11.94
N GLY A 30 -23.64 1.92 -12.70
CA GLY A 30 -23.40 1.21 -13.96
C GLY A 30 -24.47 1.46 -15.02
N GLY A 31 -25.28 2.52 -14.88
CA GLY A 31 -26.47 2.78 -15.71
C GLY A 31 -26.20 2.92 -17.21
N ALA A 32 -24.97 3.24 -17.62
CA ALA A 32 -24.60 3.30 -19.04
C ALA A 32 -24.25 1.93 -19.64
N GLY A 33 -24.02 0.91 -18.80
CA GLY A 33 -23.64 -0.45 -19.23
C GLY A 33 -22.27 -0.58 -19.90
N ASN A 34 -21.49 0.51 -19.96
CA ASN A 34 -20.19 0.54 -20.67
C ASN A 34 -18.97 0.37 -19.74
N GLY A 35 -19.19 0.35 -18.42
CA GLY A 35 -18.11 0.20 -17.44
C GLY A 35 -17.11 1.37 -17.40
N ASN A 36 -17.38 2.51 -18.04
CA ASN A 36 -16.43 3.63 -18.10
C ASN A 36 -16.55 4.53 -16.86
N TRP A 37 -15.47 4.64 -16.08
CA TRP A 37 -15.37 5.50 -14.90
C TRP A 37 -15.78 6.94 -15.16
N ASN A 38 -15.42 7.48 -16.34
CA ASN A 38 -15.61 8.89 -16.67
C ASN A 38 -16.98 9.18 -17.31
N ASP A 39 -17.85 8.18 -17.48
CA ASP A 39 -19.20 8.39 -17.97
C ASP A 39 -20.12 8.75 -16.80
N ALA A 40 -20.65 9.98 -16.81
CA ALA A 40 -21.55 10.47 -15.78
C ALA A 40 -22.83 9.63 -15.65
N ASN A 41 -23.25 8.91 -16.70
CA ASN A 41 -24.42 8.03 -16.64
C ASN A 41 -24.19 6.74 -15.83
N ASN A 42 -22.94 6.43 -15.45
CA ASN A 42 -22.64 5.35 -14.53
C ASN A 42 -22.69 5.78 -13.05
N TRP A 43 -23.05 7.03 -12.77
CA TRP A 43 -23.04 7.60 -11.42
C TRP A 43 -24.38 8.25 -11.09
N ASP A 44 -24.83 8.12 -9.85
CA ASP A 44 -26.08 8.73 -9.39
C ASP A 44 -25.98 10.27 -9.24
N ASN A 45 -24.80 10.78 -8.89
CA ASN A 45 -24.54 12.18 -8.60
C ASN A 45 -23.36 12.72 -9.42
N GLY A 46 -23.17 12.17 -10.63
CA GLY A 46 -22.07 12.50 -11.52
C GLY A 46 -20.73 11.85 -11.11
N VAL A 47 -19.75 11.99 -12.00
CA VAL A 47 -18.42 11.38 -11.85
C VAL A 47 -17.73 11.96 -10.60
N PRO A 48 -17.10 11.12 -9.75
CA PRO A 48 -16.27 11.59 -8.63
C PRO A 48 -15.29 12.67 -9.09
N SER A 49 -15.20 13.75 -8.31
CA SER A 49 -14.30 14.85 -8.56
C SER A 49 -12.86 14.39 -8.62
N LYS A 50 -12.11 15.00 -9.53
CA LYS A 50 -10.67 14.77 -9.69
C LYS A 50 -9.83 15.71 -8.83
N THR A 51 -10.45 16.74 -8.26
CA THR A 51 -9.76 17.87 -7.58
C THR A 51 -10.01 17.89 -6.08
N VAL A 52 -11.20 17.49 -5.63
CA VAL A 52 -11.52 17.30 -4.21
C VAL A 52 -11.60 15.82 -3.86
N THR A 53 -11.55 15.48 -2.56
CA THR A 53 -11.63 14.09 -2.14
C THR A 53 -13.10 13.65 -2.08
N ASP A 54 -13.53 12.85 -3.06
CA ASP A 54 -14.88 12.27 -3.10
C ASP A 54 -14.85 10.80 -2.71
N THR A 55 -16.02 10.25 -2.35
CA THR A 55 -16.19 8.83 -2.06
C THR A 55 -17.03 8.17 -3.16
N ALA A 56 -16.44 7.20 -3.85
CA ALA A 56 -17.14 6.30 -4.77
C ALA A 56 -17.70 5.11 -3.99
N VAL A 57 -19.00 4.91 -4.09
CA VAL A 57 -19.72 3.84 -3.38
C VAL A 57 -20.14 2.74 -4.35
N PHE A 58 -19.91 1.49 -3.97
CA PHE A 58 -20.33 0.29 -4.67
C PHE A 58 -21.24 -0.51 -3.74
N ASP A 59 -22.51 -0.68 -4.09
CA ASP A 59 -23.50 -1.34 -3.26
C ASP A 59 -23.98 -2.67 -3.87
N SER A 60 -24.97 -3.29 -3.21
CA SER A 60 -25.56 -4.56 -3.66
C SER A 60 -26.43 -4.43 -4.91
N ALA A 61 -26.87 -3.23 -5.27
CA ALA A 61 -27.68 -3.02 -6.48
C ALA A 61 -26.80 -3.08 -7.73
N THR A 62 -25.49 -2.85 -7.59
CA THR A 62 -24.59 -2.79 -8.72
C THR A 62 -23.99 -4.16 -9.03
N THR A 63 -24.42 -4.77 -10.13
CA THR A 63 -23.92 -6.07 -10.57
C THR A 63 -22.49 -5.98 -11.11
N GLY A 64 -21.69 -7.01 -10.81
CA GLY A 64 -20.25 -7.05 -11.08
C GLY A 64 -19.87 -6.55 -12.47
N ALA A 65 -19.09 -5.48 -12.49
CA ALA A 65 -18.67 -4.78 -13.70
C ALA A 65 -17.14 -4.72 -13.79
N THR A 66 -16.63 -4.78 -15.01
CA THR A 66 -15.28 -4.27 -15.27
C THR A 66 -15.38 -2.75 -15.38
N ILE A 67 -14.78 -2.07 -14.41
CA ILE A 67 -14.70 -0.61 -14.38
C ILE A 67 -13.38 -0.22 -15.01
N THR A 68 -13.48 0.47 -16.14
CA THR A 68 -12.35 0.94 -16.92
C THR A 68 -12.17 2.45 -16.75
N TRP A 69 -10.93 2.91 -16.70
CA TRP A 69 -10.61 4.31 -16.90
C TRP A 69 -9.57 4.48 -18.00
N GLY A 70 -9.65 5.61 -18.70
CA GLY A 70 -8.79 5.88 -19.85
C GLY A 70 -7.31 5.97 -19.47
N THR A 71 -6.45 5.77 -20.47
CA THR A 71 -5.01 6.01 -20.36
C THR A 71 -4.76 7.52 -20.26
N GLY A 72 -4.11 7.96 -19.18
CA GLY A 72 -3.72 9.36 -19.00
C GLY A 72 -4.21 9.97 -17.68
N SER A 73 -3.44 10.93 -17.17
CA SER A 73 -3.68 11.53 -15.85
C SER A 73 -5.02 12.24 -15.72
N ALA A 74 -5.62 12.68 -16.85
CA ALA A 74 -6.93 13.31 -16.86
C ALA A 74 -8.09 12.31 -16.68
N SER A 75 -7.87 11.03 -16.94
CA SER A 75 -8.92 10.00 -16.98
C SER A 75 -8.98 9.13 -15.72
N ARG A 76 -7.98 9.26 -14.83
CA ARG A 76 -7.84 8.43 -13.63
C ARG A 76 -8.77 8.89 -12.49
N PRO A 77 -9.19 7.97 -11.61
CA PRO A 77 -9.73 8.31 -10.30
C PRO A 77 -8.65 9.06 -9.51
N LYS A 78 -8.73 10.39 -9.54
CA LYS A 78 -7.89 11.25 -8.69
C LYS A 78 -8.71 11.58 -7.46
N ASN A 79 -8.10 11.42 -6.30
CA ASN A 79 -8.72 11.86 -5.05
C ASN A 79 -10.03 11.14 -4.73
N THR A 80 -10.10 9.84 -4.99
CA THR A 80 -11.31 9.07 -4.70
C THR A 80 -11.05 8.05 -3.60
N ASN A 81 -11.90 8.04 -2.59
CA ASN A 81 -12.03 6.94 -1.65
C ASN A 81 -12.99 5.89 -2.24
N PHE A 82 -12.69 4.61 -2.05
CA PHE A 82 -13.53 3.52 -2.52
C PHE A 82 -14.22 2.88 -1.31
N SER A 83 -15.55 2.81 -1.36
CA SER A 83 -16.36 2.19 -0.31
C SER A 83 -17.24 1.11 -0.92
N PHE A 84 -17.03 -0.13 -0.50
CA PHE A 84 -17.80 -1.29 -0.96
C PHE A 84 -18.74 -1.73 0.16
N LEU A 85 -20.04 -1.60 -0.04
CA LEU A 85 -21.05 -1.89 0.97
C LEU A 85 -21.38 -3.38 1.06
N SER A 86 -22.17 -3.75 2.06
CA SER A 86 -22.63 -5.13 2.22
C SER A 86 -23.39 -5.60 0.98
N GLY A 87 -23.13 -6.84 0.56
CA GLY A 87 -23.72 -7.43 -0.64
C GLY A 87 -23.18 -6.88 -1.97
N ALA A 88 -22.18 -6.00 -1.96
CA ALA A 88 -21.51 -5.56 -3.18
C ALA A 88 -20.98 -6.77 -3.97
N HIS A 89 -21.20 -6.74 -5.28
CA HIS A 89 -20.71 -7.78 -6.20
C HIS A 89 -19.19 -7.65 -6.44
N SER A 90 -18.60 -8.61 -7.16
CA SER A 90 -17.21 -8.55 -7.57
C SER A 90 -16.99 -7.47 -8.64
N PHE A 91 -16.11 -6.50 -8.36
CA PHE A 91 -15.66 -5.50 -9.33
C PHE A 91 -14.24 -5.78 -9.79
N ASN A 92 -14.02 -5.55 -11.09
CA ASN A 92 -12.70 -5.57 -11.69
C ASN A 92 -12.30 -4.16 -12.12
N PHE A 93 -11.30 -3.58 -11.48
CA PHE A 93 -10.84 -2.22 -11.75
C PHE A 93 -9.62 -2.24 -12.69
N ALA A 94 -9.87 -1.91 -13.96
CA ALA A 94 -8.89 -2.00 -15.04
C ALA A 94 -8.47 -0.62 -15.57
N GLY A 95 -7.17 -0.40 -15.68
CA GLY A 95 -6.59 0.84 -16.20
C GLY A 95 -5.08 0.87 -16.01
N SER A 96 -4.42 1.90 -16.54
CA SER A 96 -2.95 1.96 -16.53
C SER A 96 -2.35 2.18 -15.14
N ASP A 97 -2.98 3.03 -14.32
CA ASP A 97 -2.59 3.25 -12.91
C ASP A 97 -3.86 3.55 -12.09
N PHE A 98 -3.98 2.91 -10.94
CA PHE A 98 -5.00 3.13 -9.93
C PHE A 98 -4.46 4.12 -8.91
N ILE A 99 -5.02 5.33 -8.89
CA ILE A 99 -4.62 6.41 -7.97
C ILE A 99 -3.22 6.96 -8.30
N ASP A 100 -3.17 8.21 -8.70
CA ASP A 100 -1.93 8.95 -8.97
C ASP A 100 -2.03 10.30 -8.25
N ASN A 101 -1.90 10.25 -6.92
CA ASN A 101 -1.70 11.46 -6.14
C ASN A 101 -0.76 11.21 -4.95
N LYS A 102 0.44 11.75 -5.09
CA LYS A 102 1.55 11.65 -4.13
C LYS A 102 1.32 12.39 -2.80
N SER A 103 0.32 13.25 -2.71
CA SER A 103 0.19 14.20 -1.59
C SER A 103 -0.88 13.86 -0.55
N ASN A 104 -1.72 12.85 -0.79
CA ASN A 104 -2.91 12.64 0.02
C ASN A 104 -3.12 11.18 0.38
N THR A 105 -3.61 10.94 1.61
CA THR A 105 -4.02 9.60 2.06
C THR A 105 -5.28 9.16 1.34
N ARG A 106 -5.34 7.89 0.92
CA ARG A 106 -6.46 7.30 0.18
C ARG A 106 -6.99 6.09 0.90
N THR A 107 -8.32 5.96 0.93
CA THR A 107 -8.97 4.86 1.64
C THR A 107 -9.69 3.94 0.68
N ILE A 108 -9.45 2.64 0.82
CA ILE A 108 -10.26 1.56 0.26
C ILE A 108 -10.89 0.83 1.43
N GLN A 109 -12.21 0.80 1.52
CA GLN A 109 -12.93 0.19 2.62
C GLN A 109 -13.95 -0.81 2.11
N THR A 110 -13.98 -1.99 2.73
CA THR A 110 -15.06 -2.97 2.55
C THR A 110 -15.89 -3.03 3.83
N ALA A 111 -17.21 -2.94 3.69
CA ALA A 111 -18.13 -2.97 4.81
C ALA A 111 -18.32 -4.39 5.36
N SER A 112 -18.68 -4.49 6.64
CA SER A 112 -19.12 -5.73 7.25
C SER A 112 -20.29 -6.33 6.45
N GLY A 113 -20.15 -7.59 6.03
CA GLY A 113 -21.15 -8.27 5.19
C GLY A 113 -20.92 -8.16 3.68
N MET A 114 -19.80 -7.59 3.22
CA MET A 114 -19.29 -7.91 1.88
C MET A 114 -18.76 -9.36 1.89
N ASN A 115 -19.18 -10.15 0.92
CA ASN A 115 -18.78 -11.55 0.72
C ASN A 115 -18.20 -11.84 -0.66
N SER A 116 -18.18 -10.86 -1.57
CA SER A 116 -17.66 -11.01 -2.92
C SER A 116 -16.27 -10.40 -3.04
N ASN A 117 -15.39 -11.09 -3.79
CA ASN A 117 -14.01 -10.66 -3.97
C ASN A 117 -13.91 -9.43 -4.89
N GLN A 118 -13.01 -8.52 -4.56
CA GLN A 118 -12.69 -7.33 -5.37
C GLN A 118 -11.30 -7.47 -5.98
N THR A 119 -11.17 -7.15 -7.26
CA THR A 119 -9.88 -7.24 -7.96
C THR A 119 -9.51 -5.90 -8.59
N PHE A 120 -8.32 -5.41 -8.26
CA PHE A 120 -7.70 -4.25 -8.86
C PHE A 120 -6.55 -4.75 -9.75
N THR A 121 -6.80 -4.82 -11.06
CA THR A 121 -5.78 -5.28 -12.03
C THR A 121 -4.81 -4.18 -12.46
N SER A 122 -4.91 -3.02 -11.82
CA SER A 122 -4.20 -1.80 -12.14
C SER A 122 -3.17 -1.50 -11.07
N THR A 123 -2.07 -0.86 -11.46
CA THR A 123 -0.97 -0.52 -10.56
C THR A 123 -1.41 0.54 -9.57
N MET A 124 -1.46 0.24 -8.27
CA MET A 124 -1.73 1.27 -7.27
C MET A 124 -0.47 2.11 -7.01
N ARG A 125 -0.51 3.43 -7.30
CA ARG A 125 0.62 4.35 -7.11
C ARG A 125 0.34 5.43 -6.07
N VAL A 126 0.62 5.11 -4.81
CA VAL A 126 0.25 5.97 -3.68
C VAL A 126 1.39 6.14 -2.68
N ALA A 127 1.60 7.39 -2.28
CA ALA A 127 2.53 7.73 -1.22
C ALA A 127 1.98 7.30 0.15
N ASN A 128 0.67 7.51 0.39
CA ASN A 128 -0.01 7.11 1.61
C ASN A 128 -1.38 6.49 1.31
N HIS A 129 -1.68 5.32 1.89
CA HIS A 129 -2.99 4.68 1.78
C HIS A 129 -3.42 3.99 3.06
N THR A 130 -4.72 3.75 3.15
CA THR A 130 -5.36 2.88 4.14
C THR A 130 -6.29 1.92 3.42
N ILE A 131 -6.06 0.62 3.59
CA ILE A 131 -6.99 -0.42 3.10
C ILE A 131 -7.62 -1.05 4.34
N THR A 132 -8.94 -1.04 4.43
CA THR A 132 -9.69 -1.62 5.55
C THR A 132 -10.66 -2.67 5.04
N LEU A 133 -10.48 -3.92 5.46
CA LEU A 133 -11.35 -5.05 5.10
C LEU A 133 -12.19 -5.48 6.32
N ASP A 134 -13.43 -5.01 6.39
CA ASP A 134 -14.38 -5.41 7.45
C ASP A 134 -15.33 -6.54 7.00
N GLY A 135 -15.49 -6.74 5.68
CA GLY A 135 -16.21 -7.87 5.09
C GLY A 135 -15.36 -9.13 4.95
N ALA A 136 -15.97 -10.26 4.61
CA ALA A 136 -15.31 -11.54 4.37
C ALA A 136 -14.84 -11.73 2.91
N GLY A 137 -15.23 -10.82 2.00
CA GLY A 137 -14.74 -10.82 0.63
C GLY A 137 -13.26 -10.46 0.55
N ASP A 138 -12.53 -11.14 -0.32
CA ASP A 138 -11.12 -10.86 -0.54
C ASP A 138 -10.91 -9.58 -1.34
N VAL A 139 -9.77 -8.94 -1.16
CA VAL A 139 -9.33 -7.85 -2.04
C VAL A 139 -7.96 -8.21 -2.62
N THR A 140 -7.85 -8.16 -3.95
CA THR A 140 -6.61 -8.47 -4.67
C THR A 140 -6.13 -7.25 -5.44
N PHE A 141 -4.85 -6.92 -5.31
CA PHE A 141 -4.13 -5.97 -6.15
C PHE A 141 -3.12 -6.72 -6.99
N ASN A 142 -3.12 -6.52 -8.31
CA ASN A 142 -2.16 -7.18 -9.21
C ASN A 142 -0.79 -6.51 -9.23
N GLN A 143 -0.72 -5.23 -8.84
CA GLN A 143 0.53 -4.51 -8.70
C GLN A 143 0.38 -3.38 -7.69
N LEU A 144 1.30 -3.30 -6.74
CA LEU A 144 1.49 -2.13 -5.89
C LEU A 144 2.86 -1.53 -6.16
N ASP A 145 2.85 -0.27 -6.59
CA ASP A 145 4.07 0.44 -6.97
C ASP A 145 4.18 1.72 -6.15
N ASN A 146 5.26 1.84 -5.38
CA ASN A 146 5.60 3.05 -4.67
C ASN A 146 6.90 3.65 -5.25
N THR A 147 6.94 3.83 -6.57
CA THR A 147 7.97 4.63 -7.23
C THR A 147 7.82 6.10 -6.85
N ASP A 148 8.27 6.48 -5.66
CA ASP A 148 8.72 7.86 -5.53
C ASP A 148 10.05 8.05 -6.24
N VAL A 149 10.13 9.19 -6.92
CA VAL A 149 11.27 9.55 -7.75
C VAL A 149 12.48 9.72 -6.83
N TRP A 150 13.66 9.35 -7.34
CA TRP A 150 14.94 9.48 -6.67
C TRP A 150 15.06 10.86 -5.97
N GLY A 151 15.32 10.84 -4.65
CA GLY A 151 15.55 12.05 -3.86
C GLY A 151 14.42 12.46 -2.90
N ASP A 152 13.29 11.74 -2.85
CA ASP A 152 12.28 12.01 -1.81
C ASP A 152 12.76 11.51 -0.44
N THR A 153 12.84 12.45 0.51
CA THR A 153 13.26 12.21 1.90
C THR A 153 12.08 11.92 2.82
N THR A 154 10.84 12.07 2.33
CA THR A 154 9.64 11.87 3.12
C THR A 154 9.35 10.38 3.33
N THR A 155 8.87 10.05 4.52
CA THR A 155 8.48 8.70 4.90
C THR A 155 7.08 8.43 4.36
N ASN A 156 6.97 7.53 3.40
CA ASN A 156 5.69 7.06 2.88
C ASN A 156 5.16 5.95 3.80
N SER A 157 3.86 5.98 4.13
CA SER A 157 3.26 5.02 5.06
C SER A 157 2.00 4.38 4.47
N GLY A 158 1.93 3.05 4.53
CA GLY A 158 0.78 2.27 4.11
C GLY A 158 0.15 1.58 5.30
N GLY A 159 -1.12 1.89 5.58
CA GLY A 159 -1.93 1.16 6.56
C GLY A 159 -2.77 0.08 5.89
N TRP A 160 -2.74 -1.14 6.41
CA TRP A 160 -3.60 -2.24 6.01
C TRP A 160 -4.29 -2.84 7.25
N ALA A 161 -5.58 -2.61 7.39
CA ALA A 161 -6.41 -3.24 8.41
C ALA A 161 -7.21 -4.37 7.75
N VAL A 162 -6.90 -5.63 8.04
CA VAL A 162 -7.71 -6.77 7.60
C VAL A 162 -8.44 -7.28 8.83
N ASN A 163 -9.56 -6.66 9.15
CA ASN A 163 -10.25 -6.82 10.43
C ASN A 163 -11.03 -8.12 10.50
N ASN A 164 -11.67 -8.50 9.40
CA ASN A 164 -12.38 -9.76 9.29
C ASN A 164 -11.39 -10.94 9.22
N ALA A 165 -11.59 -11.97 10.04
CA ALA A 165 -10.70 -13.13 10.11
C ALA A 165 -10.68 -13.97 8.83
N ASP A 166 -11.79 -13.97 8.09
CA ASP A 166 -11.95 -14.74 6.85
C ASP A 166 -11.48 -13.97 5.62
N ALA A 167 -11.24 -12.67 5.74
CA ALA A 167 -10.79 -11.84 4.62
C ALA A 167 -9.32 -12.05 4.29
N ILE A 168 -9.03 -12.08 3.00
CA ILE A 168 -7.67 -12.08 2.47
C ILE A 168 -7.42 -10.79 1.68
N LEU A 169 -6.39 -10.04 2.10
CA LEU A 169 -5.78 -9.02 1.25
C LEU A 169 -4.61 -9.65 0.50
N THR A 170 -4.71 -9.77 -0.82
CA THR A 170 -3.63 -10.23 -1.69
C THR A 170 -3.03 -9.04 -2.42
N VAL A 171 -1.71 -8.92 -2.38
CA VAL A 171 -0.99 -7.97 -3.23
C VAL A 171 0.07 -8.75 -4.01
N ASP A 172 -0.18 -8.89 -5.30
CA ASP A 172 0.71 -9.48 -6.28
C ASP A 172 1.56 -8.37 -6.92
N GLY A 173 2.82 -8.66 -7.23
CA GLY A 173 3.70 -7.71 -7.93
C GLY A 173 4.02 -6.42 -7.16
N PHE A 174 4.70 -6.53 -6.01
CA PHE A 174 5.39 -5.37 -5.45
C PHE A 174 6.56 -4.97 -6.37
N THR A 175 6.68 -3.67 -6.66
CA THR A 175 7.86 -3.13 -7.34
C THR A 175 8.25 -1.82 -6.66
N GLN A 176 9.46 -1.76 -6.12
CA GLN A 176 10.13 -0.66 -5.43
C GLN A 176 9.44 -0.12 -4.17
N ILE A 177 10.02 -0.43 -3.01
CA ILE A 177 9.64 0.15 -1.72
C ILE A 177 10.78 1.03 -1.20
N ARG A 178 10.69 2.34 -1.45
CA ARG A 178 11.61 3.34 -0.90
C ARG A 178 11.02 3.88 0.41
N LYS A 179 11.46 3.35 1.56
CA LYS A 179 11.01 3.73 2.92
C LYS A 179 9.51 3.62 3.11
N TYR A 180 9.01 2.40 3.17
CA TYR A 180 7.60 2.15 3.44
C TYR A 180 7.43 1.38 4.73
N THR A 181 6.61 1.94 5.61
CA THR A 181 6.08 1.19 6.75
C THR A 181 4.75 0.62 6.32
N LEU A 182 4.70 -0.69 6.14
CA LEU A 182 3.46 -1.42 5.98
C LEU A 182 2.97 -1.79 7.36
N THR A 183 1.79 -1.31 7.75
CA THR A 183 1.20 -1.64 9.05
C THR A 183 0.03 -2.59 8.85
N LYS A 184 0.17 -3.84 9.27
CA LYS A 184 -0.97 -4.78 9.34
C LYS A 184 -1.62 -4.77 10.74
N SER A 185 -2.93 -4.56 10.77
CA SER A 185 -3.80 -4.82 11.92
C SER A 185 -4.96 -5.78 11.58
N GLY A 186 -5.67 -6.26 12.60
CA GLY A 186 -6.87 -7.09 12.46
C GLY A 186 -6.59 -8.59 12.21
N ALA A 187 -7.62 -9.42 12.40
CA ALA A 187 -7.49 -10.88 12.51
C ALA A 187 -7.30 -11.63 11.17
N GLY A 188 -7.55 -11.00 10.03
CA GLY A 188 -7.52 -11.66 8.73
C GLY A 188 -6.13 -11.89 8.16
N LYS A 189 -6.06 -12.38 6.92
CA LYS A 189 -4.82 -12.77 6.25
C LYS A 189 -4.35 -11.68 5.29
N LEU A 190 -3.04 -11.42 5.28
CA LEU A 190 -2.36 -10.63 4.27
C LEU A 190 -1.40 -11.54 3.50
N VAL A 191 -1.58 -11.64 2.19
CA VAL A 191 -0.73 -12.41 1.28
C VAL A 191 0.07 -11.43 0.43
N LEU A 192 1.40 -11.51 0.50
CA LEU A 192 2.30 -10.78 -0.36
C LEU A 192 2.97 -11.76 -1.32
N SER A 193 2.86 -11.51 -2.62
CA SER A 193 3.54 -12.30 -3.66
C SER A 193 4.34 -11.42 -4.61
N GLY A 194 5.27 -12.02 -5.33
CA GLY A 194 6.20 -11.31 -6.21
C GLY A 194 7.45 -10.82 -5.47
N THR A 195 8.04 -9.73 -5.93
CA THR A 195 9.32 -9.22 -5.41
C THR A 195 9.09 -8.08 -4.43
N ILE A 196 9.55 -8.22 -3.19
CA ILE A 196 9.52 -7.15 -2.19
C ILE A 196 10.92 -6.54 -2.11
N ASP A 197 11.05 -5.31 -2.59
CA ASP A 197 12.32 -4.57 -2.57
C ASP A 197 12.57 -3.93 -1.21
N PHE A 198 13.60 -4.38 -0.49
CA PHE A 198 14.05 -3.79 0.76
C PHE A 198 15.26 -2.90 0.49
N ALA A 199 15.07 -1.58 0.62
CA ALA A 199 16.18 -0.66 0.70
C ALA A 199 16.87 -0.77 2.06
N TYR A 200 18.20 -0.90 2.05
CA TYR A 200 19.04 -0.88 3.24
C TYR A 200 20.16 0.14 3.09
N GLY A 201 20.50 0.82 4.18
CA GLY A 201 21.53 1.86 4.23
C GLY A 201 21.48 2.66 5.52
N MET A 202 22.36 3.66 5.63
CA MET A 202 22.24 4.69 6.65
C MET A 202 21.62 5.95 6.01
N ASN A 203 21.34 6.94 6.84
CA ASN A 203 21.29 8.33 6.42
C ASN A 203 22.00 9.10 7.53
N GLY A 204 23.31 9.31 7.35
CA GLY A 204 24.16 9.81 8.42
C GLY A 204 24.30 8.80 9.56
N THR A 205 23.70 9.07 10.73
CA THR A 205 23.71 8.14 11.88
C THR A 205 22.40 7.40 12.07
N THR A 206 21.38 7.70 11.28
CA THR A 206 20.04 7.12 11.43
C THR A 206 19.89 5.94 10.49
N TYR A 207 19.43 4.82 11.01
CA TYR A 207 19.08 3.66 10.19
C TYR A 207 17.84 3.97 9.38
N VAL A 208 17.93 3.80 8.07
CA VAL A 208 16.79 3.99 7.17
C VAL A 208 16.59 2.73 6.37
N GLY A 209 15.60 1.93 6.78
CA GLY A 209 15.19 0.72 6.08
C GLY A 209 13.69 0.75 5.79
N SER A 210 13.30 0.22 4.64
CA SER A 210 11.91 -0.22 4.44
C SER A 210 11.68 -1.44 5.32
N TYR A 211 10.61 -1.48 6.11
CA TYR A 211 10.26 -2.68 6.85
C TYR A 211 8.76 -2.87 6.99
N LEU A 212 8.34 -4.13 6.91
CA LEU A 212 6.96 -4.55 7.12
C LEU A 212 6.71 -4.71 8.62
N GLN A 213 5.71 -4.05 9.18
CA GLN A 213 5.37 -4.11 10.60
C GLN A 213 3.92 -4.56 10.82
N THR A 214 3.72 -5.38 11.85
CA THR A 214 2.39 -5.64 12.42
C THR A 214 2.17 -4.75 13.62
N SER A 215 0.97 -4.18 13.75
CA SER A 215 0.58 -3.40 14.93
C SER A 215 -0.80 -3.82 15.44
N GLY A 216 -1.02 -3.62 16.74
CA GLY A 216 -2.27 -4.00 17.42
C GLY A 216 -2.30 -5.45 17.91
N ALA A 217 -3.27 -5.77 18.76
CA ALA A 217 -3.52 -7.14 19.22
C ALA A 217 -4.19 -7.96 18.11
N ASN A 218 -3.81 -9.24 17.96
CA ASN A 218 -4.39 -10.17 16.98
C ASN A 218 -4.26 -9.71 15.51
N ALA A 219 -3.05 -9.37 15.05
CA ALA A 219 -2.82 -8.91 13.67
C ALA A 219 -2.94 -10.02 12.59
N GLY A 220 -3.56 -11.16 12.94
CA GLY A 220 -3.91 -12.22 12.02
C GLY A 220 -2.68 -12.94 11.46
N THR A 221 -2.69 -13.15 10.15
CA THR A 221 -1.63 -13.88 9.44
C THR A 221 -0.97 -13.02 8.38
N ILE A 222 0.35 -13.05 8.30
CA ILE A 222 1.13 -12.58 7.15
C ILE A 222 1.65 -13.80 6.40
N ASP A 223 1.44 -13.84 5.09
CA ASP A 223 1.92 -14.89 4.21
C ASP A 223 2.90 -14.33 3.17
N LEU A 224 4.14 -14.76 3.28
CA LEU A 224 5.28 -14.43 2.42
C LEU A 224 5.78 -15.67 1.66
N SER A 225 5.02 -16.78 1.64
CA SER A 225 5.49 -18.05 1.06
C SER A 225 5.72 -17.99 -0.46
N ALA A 226 5.15 -16.99 -1.12
CA ALA A 226 5.32 -16.71 -2.55
C ALA A 226 6.09 -15.40 -2.83
N ALA A 227 6.65 -14.77 -1.79
CA ALA A 227 7.40 -13.52 -1.90
C ALA A 227 8.91 -13.78 -2.05
N THR A 228 9.55 -13.06 -2.96
CA THR A 228 11.01 -12.92 -3.07
C THR A 228 11.44 -11.63 -2.40
N ALA A 229 12.35 -11.68 -1.43
CA ALA A 229 12.97 -10.48 -0.89
C ALA A 229 14.12 -10.04 -1.81
N ASN A 230 14.05 -8.85 -2.40
CA ASN A 230 15.16 -8.26 -3.13
C ASN A 230 15.79 -7.16 -2.28
N LEU A 231 17.08 -7.23 -2.00
CA LEU A 231 17.76 -6.26 -1.18
C LEU A 231 18.58 -5.31 -2.05
N GLU A 232 18.27 -4.02 -1.99
CA GLU A 232 18.96 -3.00 -2.76
C GLU A 232 19.79 -2.11 -1.83
N SER A 233 21.11 -2.06 -2.06
CA SER A 233 22.00 -1.16 -1.34
C SER A 233 21.71 0.27 -1.76
N HIS A 234 21.19 1.07 -0.84
CA HIS A 234 20.94 2.49 -1.06
C HIS A 234 22.04 3.35 -0.45
N LEU A 235 23.29 2.92 -0.65
CA LEU A 235 24.46 3.65 -0.24
C LEU A 235 24.61 4.81 -1.23
N GLU A 236 24.15 6.01 -0.88
CA GLU A 236 24.74 7.21 -1.46
C GLU A 236 26.27 7.06 -1.31
N THR A 237 27.02 7.33 -2.38
CA THR A 237 28.46 7.03 -2.49
C THR A 237 29.20 7.35 -1.19
N GLY A 238 29.55 6.33 -0.40
CA GLY A 238 30.31 6.47 0.85
C GLY A 238 29.67 5.88 2.11
N GLU A 239 28.39 5.52 2.10
CA GLU A 239 27.83 4.77 3.23
C GLU A 239 28.20 3.27 3.12
N ASN A 240 28.48 2.61 4.24
CA ASN A 240 28.75 1.16 4.28
C ASN A 240 27.84 0.52 5.33
N LEU A 241 27.38 -0.70 5.06
CA LEU A 241 26.74 -1.52 6.08
C LEU A 241 27.68 -1.69 7.29
N GLN A 242 27.20 -1.40 8.49
CA GLN A 242 28.00 -1.58 9.70
C GLN A 242 28.21 -3.07 10.01
N VAL A 243 29.46 -3.44 10.24
CA VAL A 243 29.84 -4.79 10.70
C VAL A 243 29.20 -5.06 12.07
N GLY A 244 28.62 -6.25 12.23
CA GLY A 244 27.92 -6.67 13.46
C GLY A 244 26.51 -6.11 13.62
N ALA A 245 25.99 -5.32 12.67
CA ALA A 245 24.64 -4.78 12.72
C ALA A 245 23.57 -5.82 12.30
N LYS A 246 22.35 -5.60 12.78
CA LYS A 246 21.12 -6.30 12.35
C LYS A 246 20.12 -5.26 11.84
N TYR A 247 19.56 -5.49 10.66
CA TYR A 247 18.54 -4.61 10.07
C TYR A 247 17.21 -5.35 10.05
N THR A 248 16.21 -4.82 10.75
CA THR A 248 14.87 -5.43 10.75
C THR A 248 14.21 -5.15 9.40
N LEU A 249 13.83 -6.21 8.68
CA LEU A 249 13.09 -6.12 7.43
C LEU A 249 11.59 -6.40 7.64
N VAL A 250 11.28 -7.30 8.57
CA VAL A 250 9.89 -7.64 8.93
C VAL A 250 9.78 -7.75 10.45
N ASN A 251 8.77 -7.10 11.04
CA ASN A 251 8.39 -7.22 12.44
C ASN A 251 6.96 -7.78 12.54
N TYR A 252 6.84 -9.06 12.88
CA TYR A 252 5.57 -9.78 12.96
C TYR A 252 5.19 -10.15 14.40
N ALA A 253 5.64 -9.37 15.39
CA ALA A 253 5.38 -9.60 16.82
C ALA A 253 3.92 -9.96 17.16
N ASN A 254 2.97 -9.34 16.47
CA ASN A 254 1.55 -9.48 16.75
C ASN A 254 0.78 -10.38 15.77
N ALA A 255 1.48 -11.05 14.85
CA ALA A 255 0.89 -11.93 13.85
C ALA A 255 1.50 -13.34 13.86
N THR A 256 0.90 -14.22 13.07
CA THR A 256 1.51 -15.47 12.63
C THR A 256 2.15 -15.26 11.26
N LEU A 257 3.38 -15.74 11.08
CA LEU A 257 4.07 -15.71 9.79
C LEU A 257 3.92 -17.07 9.09
N ILE A 258 3.38 -17.06 7.88
CA ILE A 258 3.49 -18.16 6.91
C ILE A 258 4.61 -17.78 5.95
N GLY A 259 5.69 -18.55 5.95
CA GLY A 259 6.82 -18.35 5.07
C GLY A 259 7.50 -19.68 4.79
N THR A 260 8.27 -19.75 3.72
CA THR A 260 9.02 -20.96 3.38
C THR A 260 10.43 -20.90 3.97
N GLY A 261 10.91 -22.04 4.47
CA GLY A 261 12.29 -22.19 4.93
C GLY A 261 12.66 -21.34 6.14
N THR A 262 13.96 -21.20 6.38
CA THR A 262 14.53 -20.52 7.55
C THR A 262 14.57 -19.00 7.42
N MET A 263 14.32 -18.45 6.23
CA MET A 263 14.38 -17.00 5.97
C MET A 263 13.02 -16.32 6.09
N GLY A 264 11.92 -17.07 6.10
CA GLY A 264 10.55 -16.53 6.11
C GLY A 264 10.05 -16.01 4.75
N PHE A 265 10.83 -16.20 3.68
CA PHE A 265 10.51 -15.83 2.29
C PHE A 265 10.72 -17.03 1.34
N ALA A 266 10.14 -16.99 0.14
CA ALA A 266 10.40 -17.97 -0.93
C ALA A 266 11.87 -18.00 -1.34
N SER A 267 12.45 -16.82 -1.53
CA SER A 267 13.84 -16.62 -1.92
C SER A 267 14.31 -15.22 -1.54
N ALA A 268 15.62 -15.01 -1.57
CA ALA A 268 16.25 -13.71 -1.39
C ALA A 268 17.28 -13.43 -2.50
N THR A 269 17.32 -12.21 -3.02
CA THR A 269 18.27 -11.72 -4.03
C THR A 269 18.90 -10.40 -3.57
N GLY A 270 20.03 -10.01 -4.15
CA GLY A 270 20.69 -8.74 -3.82
C GLY A 270 21.38 -8.69 -2.44
N LEU A 271 21.58 -9.85 -1.80
CA LEU A 271 22.30 -9.92 -0.52
C LEU A 271 23.76 -9.45 -0.67
N PRO A 272 24.22 -8.50 0.15
CA PRO A 272 25.64 -8.13 0.16
C PRO A 272 26.50 -9.31 0.61
N ALA A 273 27.74 -9.37 0.12
CA ALA A 273 28.68 -10.42 0.47
C ALA A 273 28.91 -10.47 1.99
N GLY A 274 28.81 -11.68 2.57
CA GLY A 274 28.92 -11.86 4.02
C GLY A 274 27.66 -11.52 4.80
N TRP A 275 26.50 -11.39 4.15
CA TRP A 275 25.20 -11.15 4.81
C TRP A 275 24.20 -12.25 4.49
N THR A 276 23.23 -12.45 5.39
CA THR A 276 22.15 -13.43 5.25
C THR A 276 20.84 -12.90 5.84
N LEU A 277 19.72 -13.51 5.44
CA LEU A 277 18.44 -13.30 6.09
C LEU A 277 18.27 -14.30 7.23
N PHE A 278 17.80 -13.81 8.38
CA PHE A 278 17.54 -14.62 9.55
C PHE A 278 16.11 -14.38 10.03
N ASN A 279 15.32 -15.46 10.13
CA ASN A 279 14.01 -15.44 10.76
C ASN A 279 14.13 -15.77 12.25
N ASP A 280 14.06 -14.74 13.10
CA ASP A 280 14.00 -14.89 14.54
C ASP A 280 12.57 -15.14 14.99
N THR A 281 12.23 -16.41 15.18
CA THR A 281 10.89 -16.83 15.63
C THR A 281 10.60 -16.50 17.09
N THR A 282 11.64 -16.20 17.89
CA THR A 282 11.48 -15.81 19.31
C THR A 282 11.08 -14.35 19.40
N ASP A 283 11.85 -13.47 18.77
CA ASP A 283 11.56 -12.03 18.72
C ASP A 283 10.50 -11.68 17.66
N LYS A 284 10.09 -12.67 16.86
CA LYS A 284 9.15 -12.55 15.75
C LYS A 284 9.55 -11.48 14.74
N LYS A 285 10.79 -11.56 14.25
CA LYS A 285 11.32 -10.63 13.23
C LYS A 285 12.13 -11.36 12.17
N ILE A 286 12.16 -10.78 10.97
CA ILE A 286 13.11 -11.16 9.93
C ILE A 286 14.15 -10.05 9.82
N TYR A 287 15.42 -10.43 9.92
CA TYR A 287 16.55 -9.52 9.88
C TYR A 287 17.46 -9.80 8.68
N LEU A 288 18.06 -8.74 8.14
CA LEU A 288 19.33 -8.83 7.42
C LEU A 288 20.46 -8.77 8.48
N GLN A 289 21.29 -9.81 8.51
CA GLN A 289 22.37 -9.95 9.49
C GLN A 289 23.69 -10.34 8.81
N GLN A 290 24.80 -9.79 9.30
CA GLN A 290 26.12 -10.19 8.84
C GLN A 290 26.43 -11.61 9.32
N ILE A 291 26.87 -12.46 8.40
CA ILE A 291 27.42 -13.77 8.72
C ILE A 291 28.69 -13.50 9.54
N PRO A 292 28.79 -14.02 10.78
CA PRO A 292 30.03 -13.89 11.54
C PRO A 292 31.16 -14.44 10.68
N GLU A 293 32.22 -13.64 10.46
CA GLU A 293 33.40 -14.21 9.84
C GLU A 293 33.81 -15.42 10.67
N PRO A 294 34.04 -16.59 10.06
CA PRO A 294 34.59 -17.72 10.80
C PRO A 294 35.82 -17.18 11.50
N ALA A 295 35.84 -17.25 12.84
CA ALA A 295 36.96 -16.75 13.63
C ALA A 295 38.21 -17.25 12.93
N THR A 296 39.01 -16.32 12.40
CA THR A 296 40.24 -16.68 11.73
C THR A 296 41.02 -17.40 12.81
N LEU A 297 41.01 -18.73 12.76
CA LEU A 297 41.92 -19.56 13.51
C LEU A 297 43.24 -19.07 12.96
N ALA A 298 43.86 -18.13 13.66
CA ALA A 298 45.25 -17.83 13.53
C ALA A 298 45.90 -19.18 13.84
N VAL A 299 46.13 -19.97 12.79
CA VAL A 299 47.00 -21.12 12.83
C VAL A 299 48.34 -20.50 13.14
N LEU A 300 48.60 -20.36 14.44
CA LEU A 300 49.88 -20.01 14.98
C LEU A 300 50.74 -21.23 14.65
N LEU A 301 51.35 -21.22 13.45
CA LEU A 301 52.52 -22.02 13.14
C LEU A 301 53.67 -21.48 14.01
N ALA A 302 53.55 -21.65 15.32
CA ALA A 302 54.67 -21.56 16.23
C ALA A 302 55.42 -22.89 16.12
N GLY A 303 56.46 -22.88 15.29
CA GLY A 303 57.67 -23.69 15.39
C GLY A 303 57.51 -25.17 15.77
N GLY A 304 57.62 -26.02 14.75
CA GLY A 304 58.28 -27.32 14.85
C GLY A 304 59.46 -27.33 13.89
#